data_AF-A0A068U117-F1
#
_entry.id   AF-A0A068U117-F1
#
_cell.length_a   1.000
_cell.length_b   1.000
_cell.length_c   1.000
_cell.angle_alpha   90.00
_cell.angle_beta   90.00
_cell.angle_gamma   90.00
#
_symmetry.space_group_name_H-M   'P 1'
#
loop_
_entity.id
_entity.type
_entity.pdbx_description
1 polymer ?
#
loop_
_entity_poly.entity_id
_entity_poly.type
_entity_poly.pdbx_seq_one_letter_code
_entity_poly.pdbx_strand_id
1 'polypeptide(L)'
;MREDYETEEKKQAAADVLFHYSKFVMACIGNQVRPCDMRLHLMKEVSGLPTKLKKESARMATSPDAVGESSSSGTSRLDKTESFRAL
;
A
#
# COMPACT_ATOMS: atom_id res chain seq x y z
N MET A 1 -15.46 -38.05 1.27
CA MET A 1 -15.41 -37.99 2.76
C MET A 1 -14.16 -37.28 3.28
N ARG A 2 -12.93 -37.74 3.01
CA ARG A 2 -11.71 -37.05 3.50
C ARG A 2 -11.49 -35.67 2.83
N GLU A 3 -11.66 -35.62 1.52
CA GLU A 3 -11.47 -34.39 0.72
C GLU A 3 -12.48 -33.29 1.08
N ASP A 4 -13.72 -33.67 1.40
CA ASP A 4 -14.75 -32.74 1.87
C ASP A 4 -14.35 -32.09 3.20
N TYR A 5 -13.74 -32.89 4.08
CA TYR A 5 -13.26 -32.44 5.38
C TYR A 5 -12.08 -31.46 5.25
N GLU A 6 -11.10 -31.77 4.41
CA GLU A 6 -9.97 -30.87 4.13
C GLU A 6 -10.43 -29.56 3.48
N THR A 7 -11.46 -29.63 2.63
CA THR A 7 -12.03 -28.45 1.98
C THR A 7 -12.73 -27.55 2.99
N GLU A 8 -13.48 -28.13 3.92
CA GLU A 8 -14.16 -27.37 4.97
C GLU A 8 -13.17 -26.76 5.97
N GLU A 9 -12.11 -27.48 6.32
CA GLU A 9 -11.03 -26.95 7.17
C GLU A 9 -10.34 -25.74 6.52
N LYS A 10 -10.04 -25.81 5.23
CA LYS A 10 -9.46 -24.69 4.48
C LYS A 10 -10.40 -23.48 4.42
N LYS A 11 -11.71 -23.70 4.25
CA LYS A 11 -12.70 -22.61 4.30
C LYS A 11 -12.73 -21.97 5.67
N GLN A 12 -12.71 -22.77 6.74
CA GLN A 12 -12.69 -22.27 8.10
C GLN A 12 -11.42 -21.43 8.36
N ALA A 13 -10.25 -21.94 7.98
CA ALA A 13 -8.99 -21.20 8.11
C ALA A 13 -9.01 -19.87 7.33
N ALA A 14 -9.55 -19.87 6.10
CA ALA A 14 -9.70 -18.64 5.33
C ALA A 14 -10.68 -17.65 5.97
N ALA A 15 -11.81 -18.13 6.51
CA ALA A 15 -12.77 -17.32 7.23
C ALA A 15 -12.15 -16.69 8.48
N ASP A 16 -11.36 -17.45 9.24
CA ASP A 16 -10.68 -16.97 10.44
C ASP A 16 -9.64 -15.89 10.10
N VAL A 17 -8.88 -16.07 9.01
CA VAL A 17 -7.92 -15.07 8.51
C VAL A 17 -8.65 -13.79 8.10
N LEU A 18 -9.75 -13.89 7.34
CA LEU A 18 -10.54 -12.73 6.92
C LEU A 18 -11.20 -12.03 8.11
N PHE A 19 -11.67 -12.77 9.10
CA PHE A 19 -12.24 -12.22 10.33
C PHE A 19 -11.18 -11.44 11.12
N HIS A 20 -10.00 -12.02 11.33
CA HIS A 20 -8.90 -11.30 11.98
C HIS A 20 -8.48 -10.04 11.22
N TYR A 21 -8.37 -10.14 9.89
CA TYR A 21 -8.04 -9.00 9.05
C TYR A 21 -9.11 -7.90 9.12
N SER A 22 -10.40 -8.26 9.13
CA SER A 22 -11.49 -7.29 9.19
C SER A 22 -11.47 -6.46 10.48
N LYS A 23 -11.13 -7.06 11.63
CA LYS A 23 -10.96 -6.35 12.90
C LYS A 23 -9.88 -5.28 12.81
N PHE A 24 -8.78 -5.60 12.14
CA PHE A 24 -7.69 -4.66 11.90
C PHE A 24 -8.14 -3.49 11.00
N VAL A 25 -8.82 -3.78 9.88
CA VAL A 25 -9.34 -2.75 8.97
C VAL A 25 -10.36 -1.84 9.65
N MET A 26 -11.29 -2.39 10.43
CA MET A 26 -12.27 -1.58 11.18
C MET A 26 -11.59 -0.63 12.18
N ALA A 27 -10.56 -1.11 12.89
CA ALA A 27 -9.77 -0.26 13.78
C ALA A 27 -9.02 0.84 13.02
N CYS A 28 -8.59 0.59 11.78
CA CYS A 28 -7.94 1.60 10.92
C CYS A 28 -8.90 2.68 10.45
N ILE A 29 -10.11 2.29 10.03
CA ILE A 29 -11.19 3.22 9.65
C ILE A 29 -11.53 4.12 10.84
N GLY A 30 -11.71 3.54 12.04
CA GLY A 30 -11.99 4.30 13.26
C GLY A 30 -10.85 5.24 13.69
N ASN A 31 -9.62 4.97 13.27
CA ASN A 31 -8.44 5.80 13.55
C ASN A 31 -8.08 6.79 12.44
N GLN A 32 -8.90 6.90 11.37
CA GLN A 32 -8.65 7.71 10.19
C GLN A 32 -7.24 7.53 9.61
N VAL A 33 -6.75 6.28 9.56
CA VAL A 33 -5.43 5.96 9.04
C VAL A 33 -5.47 5.95 7.51
N ARG A 34 -4.49 6.59 6.87
CA ARG A 34 -4.38 6.56 5.40
C ARG A 34 -4.11 5.12 4.91
N PRO A 35 -4.66 4.72 3.74
CA PRO A 35 -4.46 3.37 3.19
C PRO A 35 -2.98 2.96 3.05
N CYS A 36 -2.10 3.91 2.73
CA CYS A 36 -0.66 3.68 2.58
C CYS A 36 0.00 3.24 3.90
N ASP A 37 -0.37 3.90 4.99
CA ASP A 37 0.20 3.66 6.32
C ASP A 37 -0.35 2.34 6.90
N MET A 38 -1.61 2.03 6.59
CA MET A 38 -2.22 0.73 6.84
C MET A 38 -1.48 -0.40 6.12
N ARG A 39 -1.21 -0.24 4.81
CA ARG A 39 -0.48 -1.24 4.01
C ARG A 39 0.90 -1.51 4.60
N LEU A 40 1.62 -0.46 5.00
CA LEU A 40 2.94 -0.60 5.63
C LEU A 40 2.86 -1.29 7.00
N HIS A 41 1.86 -0.96 7.81
CA HIS A 41 1.66 -1.62 9.10
C HIS A 41 1.38 -3.12 8.92
N LEU A 42 0.49 -3.48 7.99
CA LEU A 42 0.21 -4.87 7.65
C LEU A 42 1.46 -5.64 7.24
N MET A 43 2.27 -5.06 6.34
CA MET A 43 3.53 -5.67 5.92
C MET A 43 4.48 -5.93 7.10
N LYS A 44 4.47 -5.07 8.12
CA LYS A 44 5.29 -5.25 9.33
C LYS A 44 4.74 -6.35 10.24
N GLU A 45 3.43 -6.36 10.51
CA GLU A 45 2.78 -7.39 11.34
C GLU A 45 2.99 -8.80 10.77
N VAL A 46 2.77 -9.00 9.47
CA VAL A 46 2.97 -10.32 8.83
C VAL A 46 4.44 -10.75 8.81
N SER A 47 5.37 -9.80 8.93
CA SER A 47 6.81 -10.07 9.01
C SER A 47 7.29 -10.24 10.47
N GLY A 48 6.39 -10.19 11.46
CA GLY A 48 6.73 -10.26 12.88
C GLY A 48 7.46 -9.02 13.41
N LEU A 49 7.43 -7.91 12.67
CA LEU A 49 8.08 -6.66 13.07
C LEU A 49 7.14 -5.84 13.95
N PRO A 50 7.61 -5.32 15.10
CA PRO A 50 6.78 -4.51 15.98
C PRO A 50 6.32 -3.23 15.26
N THR A 51 5.02 -2.98 15.25
CA THR A 51 4.44 -1.79 14.61
C THR A 51 3.22 -1.29 15.38
N LYS A 52 2.88 0.00 15.22
CA LYS A 52 1.71 0.64 15.81
C LYS A 52 1.12 1.62 14.82
N LEU A 53 -0.21 1.65 14.72
CA LEU A 53 -0.91 2.69 13.99
C LEU A 53 -1.05 3.90 14.90
N LYS A 54 -0.39 5.01 14.56
CA LYS A 54 -0.68 6.29 15.20
C LYS A 54 -1.96 6.84 14.58
N LYS A 55 -2.94 7.17 15.42
CA LYS A 55 -4.08 7.97 15.01
C LYS A 55 -3.55 9.25 14.37
N GLU A 56 -4.02 9.58 13.18
CA GLU A 56 -3.72 10.88 12.59
C GLU A 56 -4.41 11.93 13.47
N SER A 57 -3.70 12.44 14.48
CA SER A 57 -4.08 13.71 15.09
C SER A 57 -4.11 14.67 13.92
N ALA A 58 -5.29 15.22 13.60
CA ALA A 58 -5.47 16.19 12.54
C ALA A 58 -4.30 17.18 12.58
N ARG A 59 -3.29 16.95 11.75
CA ARG A 59 -2.16 17.86 11.67
C ARG A 59 -2.76 19.03 10.94
N MET A 60 -2.90 20.13 11.69
CA MET A 60 -3.12 21.48 11.20
C MET A 60 -2.57 21.60 9.79
N ALA A 61 -3.43 22.07 8.89
CA ALA A 61 -3.04 22.59 7.60
C ALA A 61 -1.79 23.46 7.78
N THR A 62 -0.63 22.93 7.37
CA THR A 62 0.50 23.79 7.08
C THR A 62 0.29 24.25 5.66
N SER A 63 0.12 25.57 5.54
CA SER A 63 -0.21 26.31 4.33
C SER A 63 0.67 25.91 3.14
N PRO A 64 0.20 26.09 1.90
CA PRO A 64 1.01 25.81 0.73
C PRO A 64 2.10 26.88 0.64
N ASP A 65 3.37 26.48 0.80
CA ASP A 65 4.46 27.37 0.43
C ASP A 65 4.84 27.06 -1.02
N ALA A 66 4.50 28.00 -1.90
CA ALA A 66 4.94 28.02 -3.27
C ALA A 66 6.38 28.53 -3.30
N VAL A 67 7.35 27.63 -3.49
CA VAL A 67 8.65 28.02 -4.04
C VAL A 67 9.02 26.99 -5.09
N GLY A 68 8.98 27.45 -6.35
CA GLY A 68 9.41 26.66 -7.47
C GLY A 68 10.92 26.65 -7.55
N GLU A 69 11.48 25.48 -7.84
CA GLU A 69 12.67 25.37 -8.66
C GLU A 69 12.48 24.14 -9.56
N SER A 70 12.37 24.39 -10.86
CA SER A 70 12.57 23.36 -11.86
C SER A 70 14.01 22.86 -11.73
N SER A 71 14.21 21.55 -11.82
CA SER A 71 15.52 21.01 -12.20
C SER A 71 15.37 19.73 -12.98
N SER A 72 15.39 19.95 -14.30
CA SER A 72 15.76 19.01 -15.34
C SER A 72 17.08 18.31 -15.01
N SER A 73 17.10 16.99 -15.12
CA SER A 73 18.31 16.26 -15.54
C SER A 73 17.91 15.10 -16.44
N GLY A 74 17.41 15.46 -17.63
CA GLY A 74 17.33 14.54 -18.76
C GLY A 74 18.68 14.50 -19.46
N THR A 75 19.54 13.54 -19.09
CA THR A 75 20.72 13.20 -19.89
C THR A 75 20.78 11.69 -20.11
N SER A 76 20.28 11.27 -21.26
CA SER A 76 21.02 10.36 -22.13
C SER A 76 20.36 10.47 -23.51
N ARG A 77 20.98 11.30 -24.35
CA ARG A 77 20.74 11.30 -25.78
C ARG A 77 21.11 9.90 -26.28
N LEU A 78 20.12 9.03 -26.43
CA LEU A 78 20.28 7.80 -27.17
C LEU A 78 20.15 8.18 -28.64
N ASP A 79 21.31 8.46 -29.23
CA ASP A 79 21.46 8.54 -30.68
C ASP A 79 21.01 7.19 -31.25
N LYS A 80 19.82 7.19 -31.85
CA LYS A 80 19.42 6.11 -32.75
C LYS A 80 18.91 6.76 -34.01
N THR A 81 19.88 7.03 -34.86
CA THR A 81 19.72 7.23 -36.29
C THR A 81 18.80 6.14 -36.86
N GLU A 82 17.54 6.45 -37.10
CA GLU A 82 16.72 5.72 -38.06
C GLU A 82 16.10 6.71 -39.04
N SER A 83 16.83 6.86 -40.14
CA SER A 83 16.37 7.43 -41.39
C SER A 83 15.20 6.61 -41.93
N PHE A 84 13.99 7.17 -41.91
CA PHE A 84 12.94 6.77 -42.85
C PHE A 84 12.29 8.01 -43.46
N ARG A 85 12.86 8.40 -44.60
CA ARG A 85 12.24 9.24 -45.62
C ARG A 85 11.13 8.42 -46.29
N ALA A 86 9.89 8.88 -46.21
CA ALA A 86 8.84 8.47 -47.12
C ALA A 86 8.15 9.72 -47.64
N LEU A 87 8.02 9.76 -48.96
CA LEU A 87 7.50 10.82 -49.83
C LEU A 87 6.07 11.23 -49.49
#